data_AF-A0A4P5X404-F1
#
_entry.id   AF-A0A4P5X404-F1
#
_cell.length_a   1.000
_cell.length_b   1.000
_cell.length_c   1.000
_cell.angle_alpha   90.00
_cell.angle_beta   90.00
_cell.angle_gamma   90.00
#
_symmetry.space_group_name_H-M   'P 1'
#
loop_
_entity.id
_entity.type
_entity.pdbx_description
1 polymer ?
#
loop_
_entity_poly.entity_id
_entity_poly.type
_entity_poly.pdbx_seq_one_letter_code
_entity_poly.pdbx_strand_id
1 'polypeptide(L)'
;MRGGLHVLKTLRELGLEVGVASGGRSEDQWLRDNLATYGWPTRSPHVALLDAGEWSVELVQSPGVLRPQWFVLSRGDGFPSLLDATVTCSRHHDLLITTRERSGLDAAWFDWAYERPLNFASVFPTRLDCSRATLATGEVGYQPLLNVMRLVLDFACVSARHPARTTTRDSIDGRTLSWSMFDKVRLGANTDPLALIARPMAEQLAVLDDAARETGAAQTAARVLGAWASMADEQDASLRRSCAEAALSLLPDEVETQLRVGAARLADSDDEAGLELLEQAAINLQERELAAATDQVNFVLGELYADPGCPLAVGRAAAGVVLVGARVPKEQLPYFRDDILDEVDHGGTMVGLDQHKAIILETFRMLESLKGLRPAKGPNLRLVGQKKKGKAGKRSKEASGNSAAKVARAGKAVKTAAKTKKPAKKRAKKSAVVGRIVPQAAKGRKKAA
;
A
#
# COMPACT_ATOMS: atom_id res chain seq x y z
N MET A 1 -5.70 2.86 40.38
CA MET A 1 -4.69 1.95 40.96
C MET A 1 -5.13 0.48 41.13
N ARG A 2 -6.43 0.11 41.08
CA ARG A 2 -6.86 -1.31 41.18
C ARG A 2 -6.58 -2.17 39.93
N GLY A 3 -6.26 -1.56 38.78
CA GLY A 3 -6.00 -2.29 37.52
C GLY A 3 -4.62 -2.96 37.43
N GLY A 4 -3.58 -2.42 38.10
CA GLY A 4 -2.22 -2.96 38.00
C GLY A 4 -2.04 -4.32 38.68
N LEU A 5 -2.72 -4.54 39.81
CA LEU A 5 -2.69 -5.82 40.54
C LEU A 5 -3.29 -6.98 39.74
N HIS A 6 -4.26 -6.71 38.87
CA HIS A 6 -4.86 -7.77 38.07
C HIS A 6 -3.94 -8.22 36.93
N VAL A 7 -3.24 -7.27 36.30
CA VAL A 7 -2.25 -7.54 35.25
C VAL A 7 -1.09 -8.39 35.80
N LEU A 8 -0.57 -8.04 36.98
CA LEU A 8 0.51 -8.78 37.62
C LEU A 8 0.12 -10.23 37.97
N LYS A 9 -1.13 -10.44 38.39
CA LYS A 9 -1.66 -11.78 38.65
C LYS A 9 -1.76 -12.60 37.36
N THR A 10 -2.30 -12.03 36.29
CA THR A 10 -2.43 -12.67 34.98
C THR A 10 -1.06 -12.99 34.36
N LEU A 11 -0.06 -12.10 34.50
CA LEU A 11 1.29 -12.34 34.01
C LEU A 11 2.00 -13.48 34.77
N ARG A 12 1.81 -13.58 36.10
CA ARG A 12 2.32 -14.73 36.88
C ARG A 12 1.62 -16.03 36.52
N GLU A 13 0.32 -16.00 36.26
CA GLU A 13 -0.44 -17.18 35.82
C GLU A 13 0.01 -17.68 34.43
N LEU A 14 0.54 -16.79 33.59
CA LEU A 14 1.16 -17.13 32.29
C LEU A 14 2.61 -17.65 32.41
N GLY A 15 3.13 -17.86 33.62
CA GLY A 15 4.48 -18.38 33.84
C GLY A 15 5.59 -17.35 33.61
N LEU A 16 5.25 -16.06 33.47
CA LEU A 16 6.24 -15.00 33.42
C LEU A 16 6.66 -14.67 34.86
N GLU A 17 7.94 -14.92 35.18
CA GLU A 17 8.51 -14.52 36.47
C GLU A 17 8.50 -13.01 36.58
N VAL A 18 7.46 -12.45 37.19
CA VAL A 18 7.44 -11.03 37.57
C VAL A 18 8.33 -10.87 38.80
N GLY A 19 9.63 -10.80 38.54
CA GLY A 19 10.64 -10.47 39.55
C GLY A 19 10.32 -9.09 40.11
N VAL A 20 10.21 -9.00 41.43
CA VAL A 20 10.21 -7.71 42.13
C VAL A 20 11.57 -7.08 41.84
N ALA A 21 11.62 -6.17 40.87
CA ALA A 21 12.86 -5.55 40.44
C ALA A 21 13.40 -4.64 41.55
N SER A 22 14.24 -5.21 42.42
CA SER A 22 15.13 -4.48 43.30
C SER A 22 16.24 -3.85 42.44
N GLY A 23 15.96 -2.71 41.83
CA GLY A 23 16.97 -1.94 41.12
C GLY A 23 16.42 -1.05 40.02
N GLY A 24 15.97 0.16 40.38
CA GLY A 24 15.99 1.39 39.57
C GLY A 24 15.37 1.42 38.17
N ARG A 25 14.92 0.32 37.59
CA ARG A 25 14.23 0.29 36.29
C ARG A 25 12.74 0.51 36.53
N SER A 26 12.12 1.41 35.75
CA SER A 26 10.67 1.53 35.79
C SER A 26 10.04 0.21 35.33
N GLU A 27 8.93 -0.16 35.96
CA GLU A 27 8.17 -1.38 35.66
C GLU A 27 7.80 -1.46 34.17
N ASP A 28 7.53 -0.31 33.55
CA ASP A 28 7.30 -0.16 32.11
C ASP A 28 8.51 -0.55 31.26
N GLN A 29 9.73 -0.21 31.70
CA GLN A 29 10.95 -0.56 30.98
C GLN A 29 11.23 -2.06 31.07
N TRP A 30 11.04 -2.67 32.24
CA TRP A 30 11.19 -4.12 32.41
C TRP A 30 10.17 -4.92 31.59
N LEU A 31 8.92 -4.46 31.54
CA LEU A 31 7.88 -5.03 30.68
C LEU A 31 8.26 -4.92 29.21
N ARG A 32 8.68 -3.75 28.74
CA ARG A 32 9.15 -3.55 27.36
C ARG A 32 10.34 -4.46 27.02
N ASP A 33 11.33 -4.56 27.89
CA ASP A 33 12.53 -5.39 27.69
C ASP A 33 12.17 -6.90 27.62
N ASN A 34 11.28 -7.38 28.50
CA ASN A 34 10.82 -8.78 28.47
C ASN A 34 9.95 -9.06 27.24
N LEU A 35 9.05 -8.15 26.89
CA LEU A 35 8.19 -8.31 25.72
C LEU A 35 8.96 -8.20 24.40
N ALA A 36 10.06 -7.45 24.38
CA ALA A 36 11.03 -7.47 23.27
C ALA A 36 11.77 -8.81 23.18
N THR A 37 11.99 -9.49 24.32
CA THR A 37 12.74 -10.75 24.41
C THR A 37 11.88 -11.98 24.09
N TYR A 38 10.65 -12.04 24.63
CA TYR A 38 9.75 -13.20 24.52
C TYR A 38 8.60 -13.00 23.53
N GLY A 39 8.46 -11.80 22.98
CA GLY A 39 7.31 -11.40 22.17
C GLY A 39 6.08 -11.10 23.02
N TRP A 40 5.16 -10.31 22.47
CA TRP A 40 3.83 -10.18 23.04
C TRP A 40 3.06 -11.51 22.85
N PRO A 41 2.15 -11.88 23.76
CA PRO A 41 1.19 -12.93 23.45
C PRO A 41 0.45 -12.57 22.17
N THR A 42 0.10 -13.59 21.38
CA THR A 42 -0.58 -13.42 20.10
C THR A 42 -1.72 -14.43 20.02
N ARG A 43 -2.90 -13.97 19.61
CA ARG A 43 -4.06 -14.84 19.36
C ARG A 43 -4.59 -14.64 17.95
N SER A 44 -5.36 -15.62 17.48
CA SER A 44 -6.16 -15.47 16.26
C SER A 44 -7.07 -14.23 16.32
N PRO A 45 -7.39 -13.63 15.15
CA PRO A 45 -8.45 -12.62 15.06
C PRO A 45 -9.76 -13.12 15.66
N HIS A 46 -10.47 -12.31 16.42
CA HIS A 46 -11.79 -12.64 16.95
C HIS A 46 -12.83 -11.84 16.18
N VAL A 47 -13.74 -12.54 15.50
CA VAL A 47 -14.78 -11.91 14.67
C VAL A 47 -16.15 -12.36 15.18
N ALA A 48 -17.00 -11.39 15.49
CA ALA A 48 -18.40 -11.68 15.83
C ALA A 48 -19.34 -11.45 14.66
N LEU A 49 -20.26 -12.38 14.45
CA LEU A 49 -21.35 -12.33 13.50
C LEU A 49 -22.61 -11.94 14.28
N LEU A 50 -23.15 -10.75 14.02
CA LEU A 50 -24.38 -10.29 14.68
C LEU A 50 -25.58 -10.63 13.81
N ASP A 51 -26.62 -11.17 14.44
CA ASP A 51 -27.84 -11.65 13.76
C ASP A 51 -27.50 -12.61 12.60
N ALA A 52 -26.68 -13.61 12.91
CA ALA A 52 -26.19 -14.58 11.93
C ALA A 52 -27.34 -15.29 11.20
N GLY A 53 -27.26 -15.32 9.87
CA GLY A 53 -28.14 -16.07 8.97
C GLY A 53 -27.35 -16.90 7.96
N GLU A 54 -27.97 -17.29 6.84
CA GLU A 54 -27.31 -18.08 5.78
C GLU A 54 -26.03 -17.42 5.26
N TRP A 55 -26.07 -16.10 5.05
CA TRP A 55 -24.91 -15.26 4.65
C TRP A 55 -23.67 -15.50 5.52
N SER A 56 -23.88 -15.78 6.81
CA SER A 56 -22.80 -15.91 7.78
C SER A 56 -22.07 -17.24 7.63
N VAL A 57 -22.79 -18.30 7.24
CA VAL A 57 -22.21 -19.61 6.92
C VAL A 57 -21.35 -19.50 5.67
N GLU A 58 -21.86 -18.85 4.63
CA GLU A 58 -21.14 -18.62 3.38
C GLU A 58 -19.87 -17.79 3.60
N LEU A 59 -19.95 -16.71 4.39
CA LEU A 59 -18.79 -15.88 4.74
C LEU A 59 -17.74 -16.68 5.52
N VAL A 60 -18.16 -17.50 6.49
CA VAL A 60 -17.24 -18.34 7.30
C VAL A 60 -16.55 -19.40 6.44
N GLN A 61 -17.25 -19.98 5.46
CA GLN A 61 -16.74 -20.98 4.54
C GLN A 61 -15.89 -20.40 3.41
N SER A 62 -16.05 -19.10 3.12
CA SER A 62 -15.32 -18.42 2.07
C SER A 62 -13.80 -18.41 2.36
N PRO A 63 -12.95 -18.66 1.35
CA PRO A 63 -11.50 -18.65 1.51
C PRO A 63 -11.01 -17.30 2.02
N GLY A 64 -10.32 -17.33 3.16
CA GLY A 64 -9.60 -16.20 3.73
C GLY A 64 -8.10 -16.50 3.88
N VAL A 65 -7.36 -15.49 4.31
CA VAL A 65 -5.92 -15.59 4.62
C VAL A 65 -5.71 -15.83 6.12
N LEU A 66 -6.57 -15.25 6.95
CA LEU A 66 -6.54 -15.41 8.39
C LEU A 66 -7.39 -16.58 8.86
N ARG A 67 -7.06 -17.09 10.05
CA ARG A 67 -7.86 -18.06 10.80
C ARG A 67 -8.54 -17.39 12.00
N PRO A 68 -9.62 -16.61 11.79
CA PRO A 68 -10.31 -16.00 12.90
C PRO A 68 -11.04 -17.06 13.72
N GLN A 69 -11.14 -16.79 15.02
CA GLN A 69 -12.13 -17.41 15.88
C GLN A 69 -13.46 -16.67 15.69
N TRP A 70 -14.48 -17.41 15.29
CA TRP A 70 -15.80 -16.88 15.03
C TRP A 70 -16.69 -16.97 16.27
N PHE A 71 -17.46 -15.92 16.50
CA PHE A 71 -18.47 -15.83 17.55
C PHE A 71 -19.80 -15.48 16.90
N VAL A 72 -20.90 -16.08 17.35
CA VAL A 72 -22.25 -15.69 16.96
C VAL A 72 -22.88 -15.00 18.16
N LEU A 73 -23.32 -13.75 17.98
CA LEU A 73 -23.87 -12.93 19.06
C LEU A 73 -25.23 -12.35 18.62
N SER A 74 -26.13 -12.17 19.58
CA SER A 74 -27.39 -11.45 19.39
C SER A 74 -27.19 -9.95 19.69
N ARG A 75 -28.01 -9.09 19.07
CA ARG A 75 -28.04 -7.66 19.45
C ARG A 75 -28.38 -7.51 20.94
N GLY A 76 -27.46 -6.89 21.69
CA GLY A 76 -27.61 -6.67 23.13
C GLY A 76 -26.75 -7.59 23.99
N ASP A 77 -26.15 -8.63 23.41
CA ASP A 77 -25.11 -9.38 24.11
C ASP A 77 -23.94 -8.45 24.41
N GLY A 78 -23.40 -8.53 25.63
CA GLY A 78 -22.20 -7.79 25.98
C GLY A 78 -21.07 -8.18 25.03
N PHE A 79 -20.55 -7.22 24.27
CA PHE A 79 -19.46 -7.50 23.35
C PHE A 79 -18.25 -7.99 24.15
N PRO A 80 -17.68 -9.16 23.81
CA PRO A 80 -16.39 -9.54 24.35
C PRO A 80 -15.44 -8.38 24.15
N SER A 81 -14.76 -7.93 25.21
CA SER A 81 -13.82 -6.80 25.15
C SER A 81 -12.57 -7.10 24.30
N LEU A 82 -12.61 -8.13 23.45
CA LEU A 82 -11.51 -8.73 22.72
C LEU A 82 -11.82 -8.91 21.24
N LEU A 83 -12.95 -8.43 20.71
CA LEU A 83 -13.23 -8.55 19.28
C LEU A 83 -12.29 -7.66 18.46
N ASP A 84 -11.84 -8.19 17.32
CA ASP A 84 -11.10 -7.46 16.29
C ASP A 84 -12.08 -6.77 15.34
N ALA A 85 -13.13 -7.49 14.95
CA ALA A 85 -14.21 -6.98 14.13
C ALA A 85 -15.57 -7.59 14.52
N THR A 86 -16.63 -6.89 14.14
CA THR A 86 -18.01 -7.38 14.13
C THR A 86 -18.51 -7.30 12.69
N VAL A 87 -19.36 -8.24 12.29
CA VAL A 87 -19.97 -8.27 10.96
C VAL A 87 -21.47 -8.39 11.13
N THR A 88 -22.20 -7.53 10.43
CA THR A 88 -23.67 -7.56 10.39
C THR A 88 -24.13 -7.52 8.95
N CYS A 89 -25.26 -8.13 8.64
CA CYS A 89 -25.88 -8.02 7.33
C CYS A 89 -27.13 -7.13 7.41
N SER A 90 -27.22 -6.14 6.53
CA SER A 90 -28.38 -5.26 6.40
C SER A 90 -29.56 -6.02 5.78
N ARG A 91 -30.76 -5.43 5.84
CA ARG A 91 -31.95 -6.00 5.15
C ARG A 91 -31.81 -5.97 3.62
N HIS A 92 -30.95 -5.10 3.10
CA HIS A 92 -30.61 -5.00 1.67
C HIS A 92 -29.39 -5.85 1.33
N HIS A 93 -29.01 -6.76 2.23
CA HIS A 93 -27.89 -7.67 2.06
C HIS A 93 -26.51 -7.01 2.01
N ASP A 94 -26.38 -5.78 2.51
CA ASP A 94 -25.06 -5.15 2.65
C ASP A 94 -24.36 -5.73 3.88
N LEU A 95 -23.12 -6.18 3.69
CA LEU A 95 -22.29 -6.57 4.83
C LEU A 95 -21.60 -5.34 5.41
N LEU A 96 -21.83 -5.10 6.69
CA LEU A 96 -21.15 -4.06 7.44
C LEU A 96 -20.13 -4.72 8.37
N ILE A 97 -18.85 -4.46 8.10
CA ILE A 97 -17.75 -4.83 8.99
C ILE A 97 -17.47 -3.62 9.88
N THR A 98 -17.49 -3.76 11.19
CA THR A 98 -17.10 -2.70 12.12
C THR A 98 -15.92 -3.17 12.97
N THR A 99 -14.86 -2.37 13.01
CA THR A 99 -13.71 -2.62 13.88
C THR A 99 -13.80 -1.77 15.14
N ARG A 100 -13.08 -2.17 16.18
CA ARG A 100 -13.19 -1.51 17.47
C ARG A 100 -12.44 -0.17 17.50
N GLU A 101 -13.13 0.90 17.90
CA GLU A 101 -12.52 2.18 18.25
C GLU A 101 -12.52 2.43 19.76
N ARG A 102 -11.63 3.33 20.20
CA ARG A 102 -11.57 3.84 21.56
C ARG A 102 -11.22 5.32 21.50
N SER A 103 -11.72 6.10 22.45
CA SER A 103 -11.40 7.53 22.57
C SER A 103 -9.89 7.77 22.46
N GLY A 104 -9.47 8.55 21.46
CA GLY A 104 -8.07 8.91 21.20
C GLY A 104 -7.26 7.85 20.45
N LEU A 105 -7.89 6.74 20.05
CA LEU A 105 -7.33 5.68 19.19
C LEU A 105 -8.32 5.40 18.05
N ASP A 106 -8.79 6.49 17.45
CA ASP A 106 -9.77 6.47 16.37
C ASP A 106 -9.15 5.93 15.08
N ALA A 107 -9.98 5.41 14.18
CA ALA A 107 -9.55 4.93 12.88
C ALA A 107 -9.03 6.05 11.98
N ALA A 108 -8.10 5.74 11.08
CA ALA A 108 -7.63 6.74 10.11
C ALA A 108 -8.65 6.99 9.00
N TRP A 109 -9.50 5.99 8.73
CA TRP A 109 -10.55 6.06 7.74
C TRP A 109 -11.87 5.66 8.39
N PHE A 110 -12.89 6.52 8.33
CA PHE A 110 -14.19 6.18 8.90
C PHE A 110 -14.81 4.95 8.21
N ASP A 111 -15.04 5.03 6.90
CA ASP A 111 -15.64 3.94 6.14
C ASP A 111 -14.96 3.75 4.78
N TRP A 112 -14.38 2.57 4.54
CA TRP A 112 -13.69 2.23 3.29
C TRP A 112 -14.58 2.24 2.05
N ALA A 113 -15.90 2.18 2.23
CA ALA A 113 -16.87 2.19 1.13
C ALA A 113 -17.01 3.56 0.45
N TYR A 114 -16.49 4.62 1.05
CA TYR A 114 -16.66 5.99 0.56
C TYR A 114 -15.32 6.65 0.28
N GLU A 115 -15.30 7.49 -0.75
CA GLU A 115 -14.21 8.43 -1.00
C GLU A 115 -13.98 9.31 0.22
N ARG A 116 -12.72 9.58 0.54
CA ARG A 116 -12.37 10.48 1.64
C ARG A 116 -12.44 11.93 1.14
N PRO A 117 -12.66 12.91 2.04
CA PRO A 117 -12.47 14.31 1.68
C PRO A 117 -11.07 14.52 1.10
N LEU A 118 -11.01 14.98 -0.14
CA LEU A 118 -9.79 14.93 -0.94
C LEU A 118 -8.71 15.84 -0.37
N ASN A 119 -7.63 15.23 0.14
CA ASN A 119 -6.43 15.89 0.64
C ASN A 119 -5.24 14.92 0.61
N PHE A 120 -4.02 15.41 0.82
CA PHE A 120 -2.81 14.61 0.69
C PHE A 120 -2.81 13.40 1.63
N ALA A 121 -3.21 13.56 2.89
CA ALA A 121 -3.30 12.46 3.86
C ALA A 121 -4.48 11.51 3.59
N SER A 122 -5.44 11.91 2.74
CA SER A 122 -6.48 11.04 2.21
C SER A 122 -5.98 10.17 1.08
N VAL A 123 -5.25 10.78 0.13
CA VAL A 123 -4.64 10.10 -1.03
C VAL A 123 -3.49 9.19 -0.58
N PHE A 124 -2.61 9.66 0.30
CA PHE A 124 -1.44 8.93 0.79
C PHE A 124 -1.55 8.74 2.30
N PRO A 125 -2.40 7.80 2.76
CA PRO A 125 -2.56 7.56 4.18
C PRO A 125 -1.26 7.06 4.81
N THR A 126 -1.03 7.40 6.07
CA THR A 126 0.06 6.81 6.88
C THR A 126 -0.39 5.54 7.60
N ARG A 127 -1.70 5.26 7.62
CA ARG A 127 -2.33 4.11 8.28
C ARG A 127 -3.59 3.69 7.50
N LEU A 128 -3.79 2.38 7.36
CA LEU A 128 -4.89 1.78 6.58
C LEU A 128 -5.84 1.00 7.46
N ASP A 129 -6.45 1.67 8.42
CA ASP A 129 -7.40 1.08 9.34
C ASP A 129 -8.74 1.81 9.26
N CYS A 130 -9.82 1.04 9.22
CA CYS A 130 -11.18 1.57 9.17
C CYS A 130 -11.84 1.61 10.53
N SER A 131 -12.85 2.46 10.71
CA SER A 131 -13.87 2.26 11.74
C SER A 131 -14.84 1.19 11.26
N ARG A 132 -15.26 1.27 9.99
CA ARG A 132 -16.10 0.28 9.34
C ARG A 132 -15.82 0.10 7.84
N ALA A 133 -16.37 -0.93 7.25
CA ALA A 133 -16.39 -1.13 5.80
C ALA A 133 -17.79 -1.61 5.40
N THR A 134 -18.49 -0.79 4.61
CA THR A 134 -19.83 -1.10 4.07
C THR A 134 -19.70 -1.77 2.70
N LEU A 135 -20.07 -3.03 2.60
CA LEU A 135 -19.91 -3.84 1.40
C LEU A 135 -21.28 -4.11 0.77
N ALA A 136 -21.68 -3.24 -0.15
CA ALA A 136 -22.90 -3.46 -0.95
C ALA A 136 -22.68 -4.62 -1.91
N THR A 137 -23.51 -5.65 -1.78
CA THR A 137 -23.31 -6.94 -2.45
C THR A 137 -24.07 -7.05 -3.77
N GLY A 138 -25.16 -6.30 -3.93
CA GLY A 138 -26.06 -6.38 -5.09
C GLY A 138 -26.91 -7.66 -5.10
N GLU A 139 -26.29 -8.81 -4.84
CA GLU A 139 -26.90 -10.13 -4.72
C GLU A 139 -26.20 -10.98 -3.64
N VAL A 140 -26.96 -11.74 -2.85
CA VAL A 140 -26.42 -12.71 -1.87
C VAL A 140 -26.05 -14.01 -2.59
N GLY A 141 -24.96 -14.65 -2.15
CA GLY A 141 -24.59 -16.00 -2.60
C GLY A 141 -23.67 -16.04 -3.83
N TYR A 142 -23.29 -14.90 -4.41
CA TYR A 142 -22.27 -14.88 -5.47
C TYR A 142 -20.86 -15.10 -4.87
N GLN A 143 -20.37 -16.33 -4.99
CA GLN A 143 -19.15 -16.79 -4.32
C GLN A 143 -17.89 -15.92 -4.56
N PRO A 144 -17.59 -15.44 -5.79
CA PRO A 144 -16.43 -14.58 -6.00
C PRO A 144 -16.48 -13.28 -5.17
N LEU A 145 -17.66 -12.66 -5.02
CA LEU A 145 -17.81 -11.47 -4.19
C LEU A 145 -17.70 -11.78 -2.69
N LEU A 146 -18.21 -12.92 -2.24
CA LEU A 146 -18.02 -13.37 -0.85
C LEU A 146 -16.54 -13.59 -0.52
N ASN A 147 -15.73 -14.10 -1.46
CA ASN A 147 -14.28 -14.20 -1.29
C ASN A 147 -13.65 -12.82 -1.10
N VAL A 148 -14.05 -11.83 -1.91
CA VAL A 148 -13.56 -10.45 -1.78
C VAL A 148 -13.95 -9.86 -0.43
N MET A 149 -15.20 -10.04 0.01
CA MET A 149 -15.67 -9.56 1.32
C MET A 149 -14.91 -10.20 2.48
N ARG A 150 -14.63 -11.51 2.38
CA ARG A 150 -13.81 -12.24 3.35
C ARG A 150 -12.40 -11.67 3.44
N LEU A 151 -11.79 -11.32 2.31
CA LEU A 151 -10.46 -10.70 2.26
C LEU A 151 -10.47 -9.27 2.80
N VAL A 152 -11.53 -8.48 2.56
CA VAL A 152 -11.69 -7.13 3.16
C VAL A 152 -11.82 -7.23 4.68
N LEU A 153 -12.57 -8.22 5.19
CA LEU A 153 -12.67 -8.50 6.62
C LEU A 153 -11.31 -8.88 7.23
N ASP A 154 -10.55 -9.75 6.56
CA ASP A 154 -9.20 -10.10 7.01
C ASP A 154 -8.30 -8.86 7.04
N PHE A 155 -8.35 -8.01 6.01
CA PHE A 155 -7.59 -6.75 5.96
C PHE A 155 -7.98 -5.84 7.14
N ALA A 156 -9.28 -5.66 7.39
CA ALA A 156 -9.78 -4.87 8.52
C ALA A 156 -9.32 -5.43 9.88
N CYS A 157 -9.29 -6.76 10.04
CA CYS A 157 -8.81 -7.40 11.27
C CYS A 157 -7.33 -7.15 11.52
N VAL A 158 -6.48 -7.25 10.50
CA VAL A 158 -5.04 -6.96 10.63
C VAL A 158 -4.84 -5.48 10.95
N SER A 159 -5.45 -4.58 10.19
CA SER A 159 -5.30 -3.14 10.39
C SER A 159 -5.82 -2.65 11.75
N ALA A 160 -6.88 -3.27 12.28
CA ALA A 160 -7.41 -2.94 13.61
C ALA A 160 -6.45 -3.31 14.76
N ARG A 161 -5.39 -4.08 14.48
CA ARG A 161 -4.31 -4.41 15.43
C ARG A 161 -3.10 -3.50 15.35
N HIS A 162 -3.13 -2.49 14.49
CA HIS A 162 -2.07 -1.49 14.39
C HIS A 162 -1.76 -0.87 15.77
N PRO A 163 -0.50 -0.57 16.13
CA PRO A 163 -0.14 -0.02 17.45
C PRO A 163 -0.90 1.25 17.82
N ALA A 164 -1.24 2.09 16.83
CA ALA A 164 -2.04 3.29 17.03
C ALA A 164 -3.56 3.02 17.24
N ARG A 165 -4.00 1.76 17.22
CA ARG A 165 -5.37 1.29 17.51
C ARG A 165 -5.44 0.39 18.74
N THR A 166 -4.30 -0.03 19.27
CA THR A 166 -4.20 -0.99 20.38
C THR A 166 -3.61 -0.34 21.62
N THR A 167 -4.14 -0.72 22.78
CA THR A 167 -3.56 -0.36 24.08
C THR A 167 -2.66 -1.48 24.59
N THR A 168 -1.86 -1.20 25.62
CA THR A 168 -1.12 -2.24 26.35
C THR A 168 -2.00 -3.41 26.78
N ARG A 169 -3.26 -3.14 27.17
CA ARG A 169 -4.21 -4.20 27.52
C ARG A 169 -4.57 -5.07 26.32
N ASP A 170 -4.83 -4.47 25.15
CA ASP A 170 -5.06 -5.24 23.92
C ASP A 170 -3.86 -6.16 23.64
N SER A 171 -2.64 -5.64 23.82
CA SER A 171 -1.43 -6.41 23.60
C SER A 171 -1.26 -7.57 24.58
N ILE A 172 -1.59 -7.37 25.87
CA ILE A 172 -1.60 -8.44 26.89
C ILE A 172 -2.66 -9.50 26.55
N ASP A 173 -3.82 -9.08 26.05
CA ASP A 173 -4.91 -9.97 25.64
C ASP A 173 -4.65 -10.63 24.26
N GLY A 174 -3.42 -10.53 23.76
CA GLY A 174 -2.96 -11.19 22.54
C GLY A 174 -3.34 -10.50 21.23
N ARG A 175 -3.93 -9.30 21.29
CA ARG A 175 -4.37 -8.52 20.13
C ARG A 175 -3.21 -7.69 19.56
N THR A 176 -2.18 -8.40 19.13
CA THR A 176 -0.99 -7.84 18.49
C THR A 176 -0.88 -8.37 17.06
N LEU A 177 -0.20 -7.60 16.21
CA LEU A 177 0.20 -8.05 14.88
C LEU A 177 1.26 -9.14 15.02
N SER A 178 0.95 -10.33 14.50
CA SER A 178 1.88 -11.47 14.51
C SER A 178 1.69 -12.39 13.33
N TRP A 179 2.81 -12.97 12.90
CA TRP A 179 2.87 -14.00 11.86
C TRP A 179 2.08 -15.26 12.20
N SER A 180 1.85 -15.55 13.49
CA SER A 180 1.03 -16.69 13.94
C SER A 180 -0.43 -16.63 13.50
N MET A 181 -0.92 -15.44 13.09
CA MET A 181 -2.29 -15.25 12.60
C MET A 181 -2.53 -15.83 11.19
N PHE A 182 -1.45 -16.08 10.43
CA PHE A 182 -1.52 -16.43 9.02
C PHE A 182 -1.42 -17.95 8.83
N ASP A 183 -2.26 -18.49 7.94
CA ASP A 183 -2.44 -19.93 7.72
C ASP A 183 -1.16 -20.65 7.24
N LYS A 184 -0.18 -19.93 6.66
CA LYS A 184 1.00 -20.51 6.02
C LYS A 184 2.31 -19.86 6.45
N VAL A 185 3.13 -20.63 7.17
CA VAL A 185 4.54 -20.34 7.49
C VAL A 185 5.40 -20.51 6.23
N ARG A 186 5.37 -19.56 5.29
CA ARG A 186 6.36 -19.45 4.20
C ARG A 186 6.46 -18.02 3.68
N LEU A 187 6.91 -17.11 4.53
CA LEU A 187 7.11 -15.73 4.13
C LEU A 187 8.43 -15.25 4.70
N GLY A 188 9.16 -14.48 3.90
CA GLY A 188 10.39 -13.86 4.35
C GLY A 188 10.12 -12.99 5.57
N ALA A 189 11.09 -12.88 6.48
CA ALA A 189 10.94 -12.18 7.75
C ALA A 189 10.57 -10.67 7.63
N ASN A 190 10.51 -10.14 6.41
CA ASN A 190 10.37 -8.71 6.12
C ASN A 190 9.13 -8.35 5.29
N THR A 191 8.24 -9.30 4.95
CA THR A 191 7.04 -8.96 4.17
C THR A 191 6.07 -8.12 5.01
N ASP A 192 5.32 -7.21 4.40
CA ASP A 192 4.20 -6.55 5.08
C ASP A 192 3.07 -7.58 5.32
N PRO A 193 2.55 -7.76 6.56
CA PRO A 193 1.40 -8.63 6.81
C PRO A 193 0.19 -8.34 5.92
N LEU A 194 -0.03 -7.09 5.52
CA LEU A 194 -1.11 -6.71 4.62
C LEU A 194 -0.87 -7.18 3.17
N ALA A 195 0.38 -7.30 2.73
CA ALA A 195 0.74 -7.82 1.40
C ALA A 195 0.18 -9.25 1.17
N LEU A 196 0.08 -10.03 2.25
CA LEU A 196 -0.46 -11.40 2.20
C LEU A 196 -1.95 -11.46 1.87
N ILE A 197 -2.66 -10.40 2.20
CA ILE A 197 -4.09 -10.26 1.96
C ILE A 197 -4.30 -9.51 0.64
N ALA A 198 -3.47 -8.51 0.37
CA ALA A 198 -3.52 -7.72 -0.85
C ALA A 198 -3.36 -8.58 -2.12
N ARG A 199 -2.44 -9.56 -2.11
CA ARG A 199 -2.22 -10.47 -3.24
C ARG A 199 -3.46 -11.28 -3.65
N PRO A 200 -4.05 -12.14 -2.80
CA PRO A 200 -5.25 -12.86 -3.17
C PRO A 200 -6.42 -11.92 -3.44
N MET A 201 -6.49 -10.76 -2.80
CA MET A 201 -7.55 -9.77 -3.08
C MET A 201 -7.43 -9.21 -4.51
N ALA A 202 -6.23 -8.82 -4.94
CA ALA A 202 -5.99 -8.39 -6.32
C ALA A 202 -6.28 -9.50 -7.34
N GLU A 203 -5.90 -10.75 -7.04
CA GLU A 203 -6.20 -11.92 -7.87
C GLU A 203 -7.71 -12.18 -7.99
N GLN A 204 -8.47 -12.03 -6.90
CA GLN A 204 -9.94 -12.17 -6.94
C GLN A 204 -10.59 -11.04 -7.75
N LEU A 205 -10.16 -9.79 -7.58
CA LEU A 205 -10.70 -8.66 -8.35
C LEU A 205 -10.43 -8.80 -9.86
N ALA A 206 -9.30 -9.39 -10.23
CA ALA A 206 -8.95 -9.60 -11.64
C ALA A 206 -9.82 -10.62 -12.37
N VAL A 207 -10.54 -11.50 -11.65
CA VAL A 207 -11.40 -12.54 -12.22
C VAL A 207 -12.89 -12.28 -12.06
N LEU A 208 -13.27 -11.14 -11.47
CA LEU A 208 -14.68 -10.73 -11.39
C LEU A 208 -15.24 -10.44 -12.78
N ASP A 209 -16.50 -10.81 -13.00
CA ASP A 209 -17.28 -10.36 -14.16
C ASP A 209 -17.68 -8.89 -14.03
N ASP A 210 -18.17 -8.30 -15.13
CA ASP A 210 -18.49 -6.88 -15.20
C ASP A 210 -19.54 -6.46 -14.15
N ALA A 211 -20.55 -7.29 -13.92
CA ALA A 211 -21.59 -7.02 -12.93
C ALA A 211 -21.03 -6.98 -11.50
N ALA A 212 -20.16 -7.94 -11.15
CA ALA A 212 -19.53 -7.98 -9.84
C ALA A 212 -18.56 -6.81 -9.62
N ARG A 213 -17.88 -6.34 -10.68
CA ARG A 213 -16.94 -5.20 -10.62
C ARG A 213 -17.63 -3.89 -10.25
N GLU A 214 -18.91 -3.73 -10.62
CA GLU A 214 -19.70 -2.54 -10.31
C GLU A 214 -20.24 -2.51 -8.86
N THR A 215 -20.08 -3.60 -8.11
CA THR A 215 -20.58 -3.68 -6.72
C THR A 215 -19.76 -2.86 -5.73
N GLY A 216 -20.41 -2.39 -4.67
CA GLY A 216 -19.74 -1.65 -3.60
C GLY A 216 -18.66 -2.46 -2.88
N ALA A 217 -18.79 -3.79 -2.82
CA ALA A 217 -17.76 -4.66 -2.25
C ALA A 217 -16.47 -4.66 -3.08
N ALA A 218 -16.59 -4.78 -4.41
CA ALA A 218 -15.45 -4.74 -5.31
C ALA A 218 -14.76 -3.36 -5.32
N GLN A 219 -15.56 -2.29 -5.35
CA GLN A 219 -15.07 -0.91 -5.23
C GLN A 219 -14.37 -0.66 -3.88
N THR A 220 -14.93 -1.12 -2.77
CA THR A 220 -14.31 -1.00 -1.44
C THR A 220 -12.95 -1.71 -1.39
N ALA A 221 -12.88 -2.94 -1.91
CA ALA A 221 -11.62 -3.68 -2.00
C ALA A 221 -10.60 -2.95 -2.88
N ALA A 222 -11.01 -2.43 -4.03
CA ALA A 222 -10.16 -1.64 -4.93
C ALA A 222 -9.59 -0.39 -4.23
N ARG A 223 -10.40 0.37 -3.47
CA ARG A 223 -9.93 1.53 -2.70
C ARG A 223 -8.86 1.15 -1.68
N VAL A 224 -9.10 0.06 -0.93
CA VAL A 224 -8.15 -0.45 0.08
C VAL A 224 -6.85 -0.89 -0.57
N LEU A 225 -6.91 -1.61 -1.69
CA LEU A 225 -5.72 -2.03 -2.44
C LEU A 225 -4.92 -0.86 -3.00
N GLY A 226 -5.59 0.13 -3.59
CA GLY A 226 -4.93 1.32 -4.10
C GLY A 226 -4.23 2.10 -2.99
N ALA A 227 -4.89 2.23 -1.83
CA ALA A 227 -4.33 2.90 -0.68
C ALA A 227 -3.12 2.11 -0.09
N TRP A 228 -3.21 0.79 0.00
CA TRP A 228 -2.09 -0.09 0.36
C TRP A 228 -0.91 0.03 -0.60
N ALA A 229 -1.17 0.00 -1.91
CA ALA A 229 -0.12 0.14 -2.92
C ALA A 229 0.66 1.46 -2.76
N SER A 230 0.01 2.53 -2.32
CA SER A 230 0.67 3.83 -2.07
C SER A 230 1.51 3.90 -0.80
N MET A 231 1.49 2.85 0.03
CA MET A 231 2.28 2.69 1.25
C MET A 231 3.27 1.53 1.19
N ALA A 232 3.11 0.62 0.22
CA ALA A 232 3.88 -0.61 0.12
C ALA A 232 5.38 -0.33 -0.12
N ASP A 233 6.22 -1.13 0.52
CA ASP A 233 7.67 -0.98 0.45
C ASP A 233 8.25 -1.40 -0.92
N GLU A 234 9.57 -1.29 -1.08
CA GLU A 234 10.27 -1.71 -2.30
C GLU A 234 10.25 -3.23 -2.51
N GLN A 235 10.21 -4.03 -1.42
CA GLN A 235 10.23 -5.49 -1.51
C GLN A 235 8.97 -6.03 -2.18
N ASP A 236 7.87 -5.28 -2.07
CA ASP A 236 6.58 -5.61 -2.66
C ASP A 236 6.30 -4.91 -4.01
N ALA A 237 7.30 -4.31 -4.69
CA ALA A 237 7.09 -3.51 -5.91
C ALA A 237 6.19 -4.17 -6.99
N SER A 238 6.43 -5.44 -7.32
CA SER A 238 5.58 -6.15 -8.31
C SER A 238 4.14 -6.33 -7.84
N LEU A 239 3.93 -6.57 -6.53
CA LEU A 239 2.59 -6.71 -5.96
C LEU A 239 1.91 -5.35 -5.86
N ARG A 240 2.64 -4.32 -5.41
CA ARG A 240 2.21 -2.92 -5.41
C ARG A 240 1.65 -2.51 -6.76
N ARG A 241 2.38 -2.78 -7.86
CA ARG A 241 1.91 -2.50 -9.22
C ARG A 241 0.60 -3.22 -9.53
N SER A 242 0.53 -4.53 -9.25
CA SER A 242 -0.67 -5.32 -9.51
C SER A 242 -1.89 -4.81 -8.74
N CYS A 243 -1.72 -4.43 -7.47
CA CYS A 243 -2.78 -3.87 -6.63
C CYS A 243 -3.23 -2.49 -7.13
N ALA A 244 -2.28 -1.63 -7.51
CA ALA A 244 -2.56 -0.31 -8.07
C ALA A 244 -3.37 -0.43 -9.38
N GLU A 245 -2.93 -1.25 -10.33
CA GLU A 245 -3.64 -1.44 -11.60
C GLU A 245 -5.00 -2.11 -11.42
N ALA A 246 -5.12 -3.07 -10.49
CA ALA A 246 -6.41 -3.64 -10.13
C ALA A 246 -7.36 -2.55 -9.63
N ALA A 247 -6.91 -1.67 -8.73
CA ALA A 247 -7.69 -0.54 -8.24
C ALA A 247 -8.12 0.40 -9.36
N LEU A 248 -7.19 0.81 -10.23
CA LEU A 248 -7.49 1.69 -11.38
C LEU A 248 -8.54 1.08 -12.31
N SER A 249 -8.47 -0.23 -12.55
CA SER A 249 -9.39 -0.91 -13.46
C SER A 249 -10.85 -0.96 -12.95
N LEU A 250 -11.07 -0.83 -11.64
CA LEU A 250 -12.41 -0.76 -11.03
C LEU A 250 -12.84 0.68 -10.74
N LEU A 251 -11.90 1.58 -10.48
CA LEU A 251 -12.15 2.96 -10.07
C LEU A 251 -11.40 3.95 -10.97
N PRO A 252 -11.66 3.93 -12.30
CA PRO A 252 -10.91 4.74 -13.26
C PRO A 252 -11.14 6.24 -13.07
N ASP A 253 -12.29 6.64 -12.52
CA ASP A 253 -12.72 8.05 -12.38
C ASP A 253 -12.43 8.63 -11.00
N GLU A 254 -11.99 7.81 -10.03
CA GLU A 254 -11.63 8.29 -8.70
C GLU A 254 -10.24 8.92 -8.71
N VAL A 255 -10.20 10.23 -8.46
CA VAL A 255 -8.94 11.00 -8.41
C VAL A 255 -7.94 10.43 -7.41
N GLU A 256 -8.39 9.99 -6.23
CA GLU A 256 -7.50 9.36 -5.24
C GLU A 256 -6.81 8.13 -5.81
N THR A 257 -7.54 7.30 -6.56
CA THR A 257 -7.02 6.10 -7.21
C THR A 257 -6.03 6.49 -8.32
N GLN A 258 -6.38 7.44 -9.19
CA GLN A 258 -5.49 7.92 -10.25
C GLN A 258 -4.16 8.46 -9.70
N LEU A 259 -4.21 9.29 -8.65
CA LEU A 259 -3.02 9.85 -7.99
C LEU A 259 -2.14 8.76 -7.36
N ARG A 260 -2.74 7.79 -6.66
CA ARG A 260 -2.00 6.66 -6.06
C ARG A 260 -1.32 5.79 -7.11
N VAL A 261 -2.02 5.52 -8.21
CA VAL A 261 -1.50 4.66 -9.29
C VAL A 261 -0.43 5.39 -10.10
N GLY A 262 -0.60 6.69 -10.36
CA GLY A 262 0.42 7.53 -10.97
C GLY A 262 1.71 7.53 -10.14
N ALA A 263 1.58 7.70 -8.82
CA ALA A 263 2.72 7.61 -7.90
C ALA A 263 3.40 6.22 -7.92
N ALA A 264 2.61 5.13 -7.95
CA ALA A 264 3.14 3.76 -8.02
C ALA A 264 3.87 3.48 -9.34
N ARG A 265 3.35 3.97 -10.48
CA ARG A 265 4.00 3.84 -11.80
C ARG A 265 5.33 4.58 -11.86
N LEU A 266 5.38 5.80 -11.31
CA LEU A 266 6.64 6.56 -11.19
C LEU A 266 7.66 5.83 -10.32
N ALA A 267 7.24 5.25 -9.19
CA ALA A 267 8.10 4.44 -8.32
C ALA A 267 8.67 3.21 -9.03
N ASP A 268 7.94 2.66 -10.01
CA ASP A 268 8.36 1.53 -10.83
C ASP A 268 9.07 1.96 -12.13
N SER A 269 9.49 3.23 -12.23
CA SER A 269 10.17 3.82 -13.41
C SER A 269 9.36 3.79 -14.71
N ASP A 270 8.03 3.74 -14.62
CA ASP A 270 7.12 3.88 -15.75
C ASP A 270 6.68 5.35 -15.88
N ASP A 271 7.67 6.22 -16.12
CA ASP A 271 7.53 7.67 -16.01
C ASP A 271 6.45 8.25 -16.96
N GLU A 272 6.37 7.71 -18.18
CA GLU A 272 5.40 8.14 -19.21
C GLU A 272 3.96 7.82 -18.77
N ALA A 273 3.68 6.55 -18.43
CA ALA A 273 2.34 6.14 -18.01
C ALA A 273 1.94 6.70 -16.63
N GLY A 274 2.92 7.01 -15.78
CA GLY A 274 2.72 7.72 -14.52
C GLY A 274 2.29 9.16 -14.73
N LEU A 275 3.04 9.93 -15.54
CA LEU A 275 2.74 11.33 -15.84
C LEU A 275 1.42 11.51 -16.61
N GLU A 276 1.11 10.63 -17.58
CA GLU A 276 -0.17 10.65 -18.29
C GLU A 276 -1.36 10.47 -17.33
N LEU A 277 -1.24 9.56 -16.36
CA LEU A 277 -2.30 9.34 -15.38
C LEU A 277 -2.43 10.50 -14.38
N LEU A 278 -1.31 11.12 -14.00
CA LEU A 278 -1.30 12.33 -13.19
C LEU A 278 -1.90 13.52 -13.93
N GLU A 279 -1.73 13.63 -15.25
CA GLU A 279 -2.40 14.64 -16.08
C GLU A 279 -3.93 14.43 -16.07
N GLN A 280 -4.39 13.18 -16.24
CA GLN A 280 -5.82 12.86 -16.14
C GLN A 280 -6.39 13.21 -14.76
N ALA A 281 -5.66 12.92 -13.69
CA ALA A 281 -6.04 13.32 -12.33
C ALA A 281 -6.14 14.84 -12.18
N ALA A 282 -5.19 15.59 -12.76
CA ALA A 282 -5.20 17.05 -12.75
C ALA A 282 -6.44 17.63 -13.45
N ILE A 283 -6.88 17.01 -14.55
CA ILE A 283 -8.11 17.39 -15.26
C ILE A 283 -9.34 17.12 -14.37
N ASN A 284 -9.45 15.91 -13.83
CA ASN A 284 -10.59 15.50 -12.98
C ASN A 284 -10.67 16.31 -11.66
N LEU A 285 -9.55 16.87 -11.19
CA LEU A 285 -9.47 17.75 -10.01
C LEU A 285 -10.09 19.14 -10.22
N GLN A 286 -10.19 19.62 -11.46
CA GLN A 286 -10.69 20.99 -11.72
C GLN A 286 -12.15 21.15 -11.31
N GLU A 287 -12.93 20.07 -11.38
CA GLU A 287 -14.36 20.05 -11.09
C GLU A 287 -14.68 19.73 -9.62
N ARG A 288 -13.67 19.36 -8.81
CA ARG A 288 -13.86 18.89 -7.44
C ARG A 288 -13.45 19.93 -6.40
N GLU A 289 -14.17 19.97 -5.28
CA GLU A 289 -13.77 20.73 -4.10
C GLU A 289 -12.72 19.95 -3.31
N LEU A 290 -11.62 20.61 -2.95
CA LEU A 290 -10.68 20.06 -1.98
C LEU A 290 -11.23 20.32 -0.57
N ALA A 291 -11.05 19.36 0.32
CA ALA A 291 -11.31 19.59 1.73
C ALA A 291 -10.43 20.75 2.21
N ALA A 292 -10.95 21.58 3.12
CA ALA A 292 -10.16 22.58 3.83
C ALA A 292 -9.12 21.86 4.69
N ALA A 293 -8.00 21.50 4.09
CA ALA A 293 -6.97 20.71 4.70
C ALA A 293 -5.83 21.60 5.17
N THR A 294 -5.25 21.20 6.31
CA THR A 294 -3.99 21.75 6.81
C THR A 294 -2.91 21.59 5.73
N ASP A 295 -2.14 22.66 5.55
CA ASP A 295 -1.04 22.88 4.60
C ASP A 295 -0.60 21.65 3.77
N GLN A 296 -1.20 21.51 2.58
CA GLN A 296 -0.91 20.43 1.63
C GLN A 296 0.53 20.50 1.11
N VAL A 297 1.12 21.69 1.07
CA VAL A 297 2.49 21.91 0.58
C VAL A 297 3.48 21.26 1.52
N ASN A 298 3.28 21.36 2.84
CA ASN A 298 4.15 20.70 3.82
C ASN A 298 4.19 19.18 3.69
N PHE A 299 3.10 18.55 3.23
CA PHE A 299 3.13 17.11 2.94
C PHE A 299 3.98 16.78 1.71
N VAL A 300 3.87 17.60 0.64
CA VAL A 300 4.73 17.47 -0.55
C VAL A 300 6.20 17.61 -0.17
N LEU A 301 6.52 18.65 0.62
CA LEU A 301 7.87 18.85 1.13
C LEU A 301 8.31 17.68 2.00
N GLY A 302 7.44 17.18 2.88
CA GLY A 302 7.71 16.00 3.70
C GLY A 302 8.11 14.76 2.90
N GLU A 303 7.49 14.54 1.74
CA GLU A 303 7.90 13.46 0.82
C GLU A 303 9.24 13.72 0.13
N LEU A 304 9.53 14.97 -0.25
CA LEU A 304 10.84 15.33 -0.84
C LEU A 304 11.99 15.20 0.19
N TYR A 305 11.67 15.36 1.47
CA TYR A 305 12.57 15.16 2.60
C TYR A 305 12.57 13.74 3.17
N ALA A 306 11.73 12.84 2.65
CA ALA A 306 11.70 11.46 3.07
C ALA A 306 13.00 10.73 2.68
N ASP A 307 13.17 9.51 3.19
CA ASP A 307 14.33 8.67 2.87
C ASP A 307 14.52 8.57 1.35
N PRO A 308 15.69 9.00 0.80
CA PRO A 308 16.02 8.86 -0.62
C PRO A 308 15.88 7.44 -1.16
N GLY A 309 15.96 6.43 -0.28
CA GLY A 309 15.75 5.03 -0.63
C GLY A 309 14.29 4.62 -0.81
N CYS A 310 13.31 5.48 -0.51
CA CYS A 310 11.89 5.18 -0.67
C CYS A 310 11.44 5.42 -2.13
N PRO A 311 11.13 4.37 -2.93
CA PRO A 311 10.79 4.55 -4.35
C PRO A 311 9.50 5.36 -4.57
N LEU A 312 8.58 5.31 -3.60
CA LEU A 312 7.30 6.02 -3.67
C LEU A 312 7.41 7.51 -3.36
N ALA A 313 8.48 7.97 -2.69
CA ALA A 313 8.58 9.35 -2.21
C ALA A 313 8.43 10.38 -3.35
N VAL A 314 9.18 10.21 -4.45
CA VAL A 314 9.07 11.08 -5.63
C VAL A 314 7.70 10.99 -6.30
N GLY A 315 7.13 9.78 -6.40
CA GLY A 315 5.81 9.57 -7.00
C GLY A 315 4.70 10.25 -6.20
N ARG A 316 4.75 10.16 -4.86
CA ARG A 316 3.82 10.82 -3.94
C ARG A 316 4.01 12.33 -3.94
N ALA A 317 5.26 12.82 -4.00
CA ALA A 317 5.55 14.23 -4.16
C ALA A 317 4.96 14.78 -5.48
N ALA A 318 5.18 14.10 -6.61
CA ALA A 318 4.63 14.48 -7.91
C ALA A 318 3.09 14.49 -7.89
N ALA A 319 2.46 13.45 -7.34
CA ALA A 319 1.01 13.41 -7.19
C ALA A 319 0.48 14.50 -6.24
N GLY A 320 1.22 14.85 -5.20
CA GLY A 320 0.90 15.98 -4.32
C GLY A 320 1.03 17.34 -5.01
N VAL A 321 2.05 17.52 -5.86
CA VAL A 321 2.17 18.68 -6.74
C VAL A 321 0.97 18.79 -7.67
N VAL A 322 0.48 17.69 -8.23
CA VAL A 322 -0.77 17.68 -9.01
C VAL A 322 -1.98 18.06 -8.15
N LEU A 323 -2.12 17.44 -6.98
CA LEU A 323 -3.23 17.69 -6.06
C LEU A 323 -3.35 19.18 -5.70
N VAL A 324 -2.22 19.82 -5.38
CA VAL A 324 -2.17 21.26 -5.03
C VAL A 324 -2.23 22.12 -6.29
N GLY A 325 -1.33 21.90 -7.24
CA GLY A 325 -1.12 22.74 -8.42
C GLY A 325 -2.31 22.77 -9.39
N ALA A 326 -3.13 21.72 -9.45
CA ALA A 326 -4.38 21.74 -10.22
C ALA A 326 -5.33 22.85 -9.73
N ARG A 327 -5.33 23.15 -8.43
CA ARG A 327 -6.21 24.16 -7.80
C ARG A 327 -5.58 25.54 -7.63
N VAL A 328 -4.25 25.63 -7.66
CA VAL A 328 -3.56 26.93 -7.61
C VAL A 328 -3.99 27.79 -8.82
N PRO A 329 -4.37 29.07 -8.61
CA PRO A 329 -4.64 30.00 -9.70
C PRO A 329 -3.49 30.06 -10.71
N LYS A 330 -3.82 30.31 -11.98
CA LYS A 330 -2.82 30.34 -13.06
C LYS A 330 -1.66 31.30 -12.77
N GLU A 331 -1.97 32.43 -12.15
CA GLU A 331 -1.02 33.48 -11.81
C GLU A 331 -0.09 33.08 -10.65
N GLN A 332 -0.54 32.17 -9.79
CA GLN A 332 0.17 31.72 -8.60
C GLN A 332 1.02 30.46 -8.84
N LEU A 333 0.72 29.69 -9.90
CA LEU A 333 1.42 28.44 -10.22
C LEU A 333 2.95 28.63 -10.37
N PRO A 334 3.48 29.70 -11.00
CA PRO A 334 4.92 29.91 -11.08
C PRO A 334 5.60 30.08 -9.72
N TYR A 335 4.95 30.75 -8.76
CA TYR A 335 5.49 30.92 -7.41
C TYR A 335 5.51 29.58 -6.66
N PHE A 336 4.40 28.83 -6.71
CA PHE A 336 4.34 27.50 -6.13
C PHE A 336 5.41 26.56 -6.72
N ARG A 337 5.62 26.63 -8.05
CA ARG A 337 6.70 25.90 -8.72
C ARG A 337 8.07 26.30 -8.17
N ASP A 338 8.36 27.60 -8.15
CA ASP A 338 9.68 28.10 -7.76
C ASP A 338 9.98 27.75 -6.30
N ASP A 339 8.99 27.81 -5.40
CA ASP A 339 9.13 27.38 -4.01
C ASP A 339 9.47 25.88 -3.91
N ILE A 340 8.73 25.00 -4.60
CA ILE A 340 9.02 23.55 -4.58
C ILE A 340 10.37 23.23 -5.23
N LEU A 341 10.72 23.90 -6.33
CA LEU A 341 11.99 23.64 -7.02
C LEU A 341 13.19 24.14 -6.21
N ASP A 342 13.05 25.26 -5.48
CA ASP A 342 14.07 25.74 -4.57
C ASP A 342 14.37 24.69 -3.49
N GLU A 343 13.33 24.09 -2.93
CA GLU A 343 13.44 22.99 -1.95
C GLU A 343 14.05 21.72 -2.57
N VAL A 344 13.76 21.41 -3.84
CA VAL A 344 14.38 20.28 -4.56
C VAL A 344 15.87 20.52 -4.85
N ASP A 345 16.26 21.77 -5.09
CA ASP A 345 17.64 22.13 -5.42
C ASP A 345 18.54 22.29 -4.19
N HIS A 346 17.99 22.81 -3.10
CA HIS A 346 18.72 23.05 -1.85
C HIS A 346 18.50 21.97 -0.78
N GLY A 347 17.46 21.13 -0.93
CA GLY A 347 17.18 20.00 -0.07
C GLY A 347 18.27 18.93 -0.18
N GLY A 348 19.01 18.71 0.92
CA GLY A 348 20.13 17.78 0.95
C GLY A 348 19.79 16.33 0.58
N THR A 349 18.51 15.95 0.66
CA THR A 349 17.99 14.61 0.30
C THR A 349 17.98 14.35 -1.21
N MET A 350 17.94 15.39 -2.05
CA MET A 350 17.77 15.27 -3.51
C MET A 350 19.09 15.40 -4.29
N VAL A 351 20.21 15.54 -3.59
CA VAL A 351 21.55 15.63 -4.21
C VAL A 351 21.89 14.31 -4.89
N GLY A 352 22.08 14.34 -6.22
CA GLY A 352 22.40 13.17 -7.03
C GLY A 352 21.18 12.40 -7.56
N LEU A 353 19.95 12.89 -7.30
CA LEU A 353 18.70 12.28 -7.77
C LEU A 353 18.11 13.03 -8.97
N ASP A 354 18.93 13.23 -10.02
CA ASP A 354 18.55 14.01 -11.21
C ASP A 354 17.25 13.52 -11.88
N GLN A 355 16.99 12.21 -11.84
CA GLN A 355 15.74 11.63 -12.33
C GLN A 355 14.53 12.10 -11.52
N HIS A 356 14.63 12.13 -10.19
CA HIS A 356 13.52 12.58 -9.36
C HIS A 356 13.23 14.07 -9.58
N LYS A 357 14.28 14.89 -9.72
CA LYS A 357 14.14 16.30 -10.11
C LYS A 357 13.43 16.45 -11.46
N ALA A 358 13.80 15.62 -12.44
CA ALA A 358 13.17 15.62 -13.75
C ALA A 358 11.67 15.30 -13.66
N ILE A 359 11.26 14.31 -12.86
CA ILE A 359 9.85 13.95 -12.67
C ILE A 359 9.04 15.13 -12.10
N ILE A 360 9.56 15.81 -11.06
CA ILE A 360 8.88 16.98 -10.47
C ILE A 360 8.78 18.12 -11.48
N LEU A 361 9.85 18.40 -12.23
CA LEU A 361 9.86 19.42 -13.28
C LEU A 361 8.86 19.13 -14.40
N GLU A 362 8.79 17.88 -14.88
CA GLU A 362 7.81 17.47 -15.90
C GLU A 362 6.38 17.54 -15.38
N THR A 363 6.17 17.24 -14.10
CA THR A 363 4.86 17.43 -13.45
C THR A 363 4.42 18.90 -13.49
N PHE A 364 5.32 19.84 -13.19
CA PHE A 364 5.01 21.28 -13.32
C PHE A 364 4.80 21.71 -14.76
N ARG A 365 5.60 21.23 -15.72
CA ARG A 365 5.41 21.54 -17.15
C ARG A 365 4.04 21.08 -17.65
N MET A 366 3.60 19.90 -17.22
CA MET A 366 2.27 19.37 -17.51
C MET A 366 1.17 20.29 -16.93
N LEU A 367 1.26 20.68 -15.65
CA LEU A 367 0.30 21.61 -15.04
C LEU A 367 0.29 23.00 -15.71
N GLU A 368 1.45 23.53 -16.07
CA GLU A 368 1.59 24.80 -16.80
C GLU A 368 0.89 24.72 -18.17
N SER A 369 1.08 23.62 -18.89
CA SER A 369 0.43 23.35 -20.17
C SER A 369 -1.09 23.31 -20.03
N LEU A 370 -1.62 22.58 -19.04
CA LEU A 370 -3.06 22.51 -18.76
C LEU A 370 -3.67 23.88 -18.43
N LYS A 371 -2.91 24.78 -17.80
CA LYS A 371 -3.36 26.16 -17.51
C LYS A 371 -3.07 27.15 -18.64
N GLY A 372 -2.53 26.69 -19.78
CA GLY A 372 -2.17 27.55 -20.91
C GLY A 372 -1.08 28.57 -20.57
N LEU A 373 -0.15 28.22 -19.68
CA LEU A 373 1.10 28.94 -19.46
C LEU A 373 2.14 28.44 -20.46
N ARG A 374 3.11 29.29 -20.80
CA ARG A 374 4.29 28.82 -21.54
C ARG A 374 5.17 28.06 -20.55
N PRO A 375 5.48 26.78 -20.81
CA PRO A 375 6.29 26.01 -19.90
C PRO A 375 7.66 26.67 -19.74
N ALA A 376 8.15 26.77 -18.51
CA ALA A 376 9.46 27.36 -18.28
C ALA A 376 10.54 26.57 -19.02
N LYS A 377 11.50 27.29 -19.63
CA LYS A 377 12.71 26.70 -20.22
C LYS A 377 13.64 26.23 -19.09
N GLY A 378 13.28 25.13 -18.44
CA GLY A 378 14.14 24.48 -17.46
C GLY A 378 15.29 23.71 -18.12
N PRO A 379 16.27 23.22 -17.34
CA PRO A 379 17.31 22.34 -17.84
C PRO A 379 16.70 21.13 -18.58
N ASN A 380 17.36 20.69 -19.66
CA ASN A 380 16.98 19.49 -20.39
C ASN A 380 17.43 18.25 -19.60
N LEU A 381 16.78 17.98 -18.47
CA LEU A 381 16.91 16.71 -17.77
C LEU A 381 16.19 15.63 -18.59
N ARG A 382 16.79 14.45 -18.69
CA ARG A 382 16.20 13.33 -19.43
C ARG A 382 15.54 12.36 -18.47
N LEU A 383 14.27 12.06 -18.72
CA LEU A 383 13.61 10.92 -18.11
C LEU A 383 14.21 9.60 -18.63
N VAL A 384 14.21 8.58 -17.78
CA VAL A 384 14.64 7.23 -18.15
C VAL A 384 13.63 6.66 -19.16
N GLY A 385 14.12 5.97 -20.20
CA GLY A 385 13.26 5.36 -21.22
C GLY A 385 12.92 6.23 -22.44
N GLN A 386 13.16 7.55 -22.41
CA GLN A 386 12.99 8.39 -23.61
C GLN A 386 14.02 8.04 -24.69
N LYS A 387 13.63 7.18 -25.65
CA LYS A 387 14.40 6.96 -26.88
C LYS A 387 14.50 8.29 -27.62
N LYS A 388 15.73 8.75 -27.89
CA LYS A 388 15.95 9.83 -28.86
C LYS A 388 15.17 9.47 -30.12
N LYS A 389 14.08 10.19 -30.43
CA LYS A 389 13.54 10.25 -31.79
C LYS A 389 14.68 10.81 -32.62
N GLY A 390 15.48 9.91 -33.19
CA GLY A 390 16.58 10.27 -34.06
C GLY A 390 15.99 11.16 -35.13
N LYS A 391 16.50 12.39 -35.25
CA LYS A 391 16.32 13.22 -36.43
C LYS A 391 16.66 12.32 -37.60
N ALA A 392 15.63 11.84 -38.32
CA ALA A 392 15.81 11.13 -39.57
C ALA A 392 16.61 12.08 -40.45
N GLY A 393 17.89 11.74 -40.63
CA GLY A 393 18.80 12.52 -41.43
C GLY A 393 18.19 12.69 -42.80
N LYS A 394 17.88 13.94 -43.14
CA LYS A 394 17.52 14.40 -44.47
C LYS A 394 18.73 14.16 -45.37
N ARG A 395 18.92 12.92 -45.83
CA ARG A 395 19.91 12.58 -46.86
C ARG A 395 19.34 12.96 -48.22
N SER A 396 20.20 13.65 -48.95
CA SER A 396 20.04 14.33 -50.21
C SER A 396 19.52 13.44 -51.36
N LYS A 397 18.79 14.10 -52.26
CA LYS A 397 18.46 13.66 -53.61
C LYS A 397 19.74 13.58 -54.46
N GLU A 398 19.87 12.52 -55.24
CA GLU A 398 20.63 12.30 -56.51
C GLU A 398 21.03 10.81 -56.57
N ALA A 399 21.00 10.04 -57.65
CA ALA A 399 20.31 10.05 -58.93
C ALA A 399 20.41 8.61 -59.50
N SER A 400 19.41 8.18 -60.28
CA SER A 400 19.47 7.14 -61.33
C SER A 400 19.74 5.66 -60.98
N GLY A 401 19.00 4.78 -61.65
CA GLY A 401 19.35 3.36 -61.77
C GLY A 401 18.16 2.44 -62.04
N ASN A 402 17.83 2.26 -63.32
CA ASN A 402 16.77 1.40 -63.87
C ASN A 402 16.92 -0.10 -63.57
N SER A 403 15.84 -0.83 -63.93
CA SER A 403 15.68 -2.29 -64.14
C SER A 403 15.27 -3.10 -62.91
N ALA A 404 14.50 -4.18 -62.98
CA ALA A 404 13.53 -4.72 -63.93
C ALA A 404 13.00 -6.01 -63.29
N ALA A 405 11.70 -6.29 -63.45
CA ALA A 405 11.06 -7.61 -63.47
C ALA A 405 11.25 -8.59 -62.28
N LYS A 406 10.09 -9.09 -61.82
CA LYS A 406 9.71 -10.52 -61.74
C LYS A 406 9.19 -10.92 -60.34
N VAL A 407 7.88 -10.76 -60.14
CA VAL A 407 7.14 -11.40 -59.05
C VAL A 407 6.38 -12.59 -59.65
N ALA A 408 6.80 -13.79 -59.27
CA ALA A 408 6.07 -15.03 -59.51
C ALA A 408 5.65 -15.64 -58.18
N ARG A 409 4.37 -16.02 -58.11
CA ARG A 409 3.70 -16.82 -57.09
C ARG A 409 4.37 -18.19 -56.88
N ALA A 410 4.49 -18.61 -55.62
CA ALA A 410 4.23 -19.96 -55.07
C ALA A 410 4.75 -19.94 -53.62
N GLY A 411 4.07 -20.34 -52.55
CA GLY A 411 3.13 -21.45 -52.41
C GLY A 411 3.88 -22.70 -51.92
N LYS A 412 4.04 -22.89 -50.59
CA LYS A 412 3.92 -24.21 -49.91
C LYS A 412 4.32 -24.18 -48.42
N ALA A 413 3.36 -24.64 -47.61
CA ALA A 413 3.46 -25.68 -46.58
C ALA A 413 4.77 -25.86 -45.81
N VAL A 414 4.74 -25.59 -44.50
CA VAL A 414 5.73 -26.11 -43.54
C VAL A 414 5.09 -27.26 -42.76
N LYS A 415 5.65 -28.45 -42.98
CA LYS A 415 5.45 -29.66 -42.17
C LYS A 415 6.29 -29.59 -40.90
N THR A 416 5.68 -30.12 -39.85
CA THR A 416 6.24 -30.69 -38.62
C THR A 416 7.63 -31.33 -38.72
N ALA A 417 8.48 -31.08 -37.72
CA ALA A 417 9.47 -32.07 -37.26
C ALA A 417 9.84 -31.83 -35.79
N ALA A 418 9.51 -32.82 -34.96
CA ALA A 418 9.98 -32.97 -33.60
C ALA A 418 11.48 -33.35 -33.56
N LYS A 419 12.24 -32.81 -32.60
CA LYS A 419 13.51 -33.40 -32.14
C LYS A 419 13.65 -33.30 -30.62
N THR A 420 13.69 -34.48 -30.02
CA THR A 420 14.13 -34.80 -28.66
C THR A 420 15.66 -34.83 -28.54
N LYS A 421 16.20 -34.43 -27.37
CA LYS A 421 17.41 -34.92 -26.65
C LYS A 421 17.84 -33.84 -25.64
N LYS A 422 17.72 -34.02 -24.31
CA LYS A 422 18.46 -34.85 -23.31
C LYS A 422 19.27 -33.93 -22.36
N PRO A 423 19.53 -34.34 -21.11
CA PRO A 423 19.63 -33.45 -19.95
C PRO A 423 21.04 -32.98 -19.62
N ALA A 424 21.16 -31.76 -19.08
CA ALA A 424 22.42 -31.20 -18.59
C ALA A 424 22.68 -31.54 -17.12
N LYS A 425 23.97 -31.81 -16.86
CA LYS A 425 24.59 -32.39 -15.66
C LYS A 425 24.49 -31.51 -14.40
N LYS A 426 24.29 -32.21 -13.27
CA LYS A 426 24.60 -31.77 -11.90
C LYS A 426 26.03 -31.24 -11.80
N ARG A 427 26.19 -30.07 -11.17
CA ARG A 427 27.47 -29.58 -10.64
C ARG A 427 27.32 -29.37 -9.14
N ALA A 428 27.97 -30.24 -8.36
CA ALA A 428 28.22 -30.05 -6.95
C ALA A 428 29.27 -28.93 -6.77
N LYS A 429 29.04 -28.01 -5.84
CA LYS A 429 30.09 -27.14 -5.28
C LYS A 429 30.15 -27.34 -3.77
N LYS A 430 31.39 -27.53 -3.34
CA LYS A 430 31.84 -27.84 -2.00
C LYS A 430 31.74 -26.62 -1.08
N SER A 431 31.54 -26.95 0.18
CA SER A 431 31.75 -26.20 1.41
C SER A 431 33.12 -25.51 1.52
N ALA A 432 33.14 -24.29 2.06
CA ALA A 432 34.24 -23.69 2.82
C ALA A 432 33.60 -22.83 3.92
N VAL A 433 33.62 -23.31 5.17
CA VAL A 433 34.59 -23.01 6.25
C VAL A 433 34.33 -21.64 6.89
N VAL A 434 33.98 -21.77 8.16
CA VAL A 434 33.60 -20.80 9.18
C VAL A 434 34.77 -19.90 9.56
N GLY A 435 34.59 -18.58 9.45
CA GLY A 435 35.44 -17.56 10.06
C GLY A 435 34.68 -16.85 11.17
N ARG A 436 34.97 -17.21 12.42
CA ARG A 436 34.37 -16.67 13.64
C ARG A 436 35.07 -15.35 13.98
N ILE A 437 34.37 -14.22 13.90
CA ILE A 437 34.87 -12.91 14.35
C ILE A 437 34.51 -12.77 15.83
N VAL A 438 35.54 -12.65 16.67
CA VAL A 438 35.46 -12.34 18.10
C VAL A 438 35.50 -10.82 18.28
N PRO A 439 34.55 -10.18 18.98
CA PRO A 439 34.68 -8.79 19.36
C PRO A 439 35.66 -8.63 20.53
N GLN A 440 36.69 -7.81 20.34
CA GLN A 440 37.62 -7.38 21.38
C GLN A 440 36.94 -6.39 22.33
N ALA A 441 37.18 -6.61 23.64
CA ALA A 441 36.76 -5.74 24.72
C ALA A 441 37.46 -4.37 24.67
N ALA A 442 36.68 -3.29 24.63
CA ALA A 442 37.18 -1.94 24.77
C ALA A 442 37.56 -1.66 26.24
N LYS A 443 38.82 -1.28 26.45
CA LYS A 443 39.40 -0.92 27.73
C LYS A 443 38.78 0.38 28.27
N GLY A 444 38.37 0.33 29.54
CA GLY A 444 37.91 1.49 30.30
C GLY A 444 39.00 2.55 30.45
N ARG A 445 38.58 3.82 30.29
CA ARG A 445 39.38 5.00 30.60
C ARG A 445 38.90 5.56 31.93
N LYS A 446 39.76 5.46 32.95
CA LYS A 446 39.73 6.28 34.17
C LYS A 446 39.85 7.76 33.78
N LYS A 447 39.01 8.62 34.34
CA LYS A 447 39.41 9.97 34.74
C LYS A 447 38.76 10.32 36.08
N ALA A 448 39.62 10.84 36.94
CA ALA A 448 39.31 11.44 38.23
C ALA A 448 38.99 12.94 38.03
N ALA A 449 38.09 13.43 38.87
CA ALA A 449 37.94 14.77 39.47
C ALA A 449 36.44 14.99 39.71
#